data_AF-A0A3M7S8B7-F1
#
_entry.id   AF-A0A3M7S8B7-F1
#
_cell.length_a   1.000
_cell.length_b   1.000
_cell.length_c   1.000
_cell.angle_alpha   90.00
_cell.angle_beta   90.00
_cell.angle_gamma   90.00
#
_symmetry.space_group_name_H-M   'P 1'
#
loop_
_entity.id
_entity.type
_entity.pdbx_description
1 polymer ?
#
loop_
_entity_poly.entity_id
_entity_poly.type
_entity_poly.pdbx_seq_one_letter_code
_entity_poly.pdbx_strand_id
1 'polypeptide(L)'
;MVKTNYKIGDKIIGFLDFNEAQVPCVEFKVTLHSEEIISEECRKKSTQHLSSVHSHVELKEHCLFLKKSDFSLQVPVNITPTFVSDIVSLRWKLHFEFALSKIGIQKIQRSNDSAISVSWRPPNSLPVEIISWDLPIVLHPFDPFVASDLMHSSNQESNILKLN
;
A
#
# COMPACT_ATOMS: atom_id res chain seq x y z
N MET A 1 7.81 15.77 -5.26
CA MET A 1 6.68 15.98 -4.34
C MET A 1 5.70 14.83 -4.54
N VAL A 2 5.36 14.08 -3.49
CA VAL A 2 4.46 12.90 -3.58
C VAL A 2 3.01 13.39 -3.55
N LYS A 3 2.14 12.85 -4.41
CA LYS A 3 0.70 13.17 -4.40
C LYS A 3 0.09 12.59 -3.12
N THR A 4 -0.61 13.43 -2.36
CA THR A 4 -1.24 13.03 -1.09
C THR A 4 -2.75 13.28 -1.06
N ASN A 5 -3.31 13.87 -2.11
CA ASN A 5 -4.75 14.12 -2.25
C ASN A 5 -5.31 13.21 -3.32
N TYR A 6 -6.26 12.36 -2.96
CA TYR A 6 -6.91 11.39 -3.84
C TYR A 6 -8.42 11.51 -3.71
N LYS A 7 -9.17 11.08 -4.72
CA LYS A 7 -10.61 10.89 -4.62
C LYS A 7 -10.91 9.43 -4.30
N ILE A 8 -12.07 9.18 -3.70
CA ILE A 8 -12.62 7.83 -3.61
C ILE A 8 -12.72 7.22 -5.01
N GLY A 9 -12.30 5.96 -5.17
CA GLY A 9 -12.21 5.32 -6.48
C GLY A 9 -10.93 5.63 -7.28
N ASP A 10 -10.09 6.56 -6.82
CA ASP A 10 -8.79 6.79 -7.47
C ASP A 10 -7.87 5.58 -7.32
N LYS A 11 -6.98 5.44 -8.30
CA LYS A 11 -5.83 4.53 -8.24
C LYS A 11 -4.62 5.28 -7.68
N ILE A 12 -4.12 4.85 -6.53
CA ILE A 12 -2.87 5.34 -5.95
C ILE A 12 -1.72 4.59 -6.60
N ILE A 13 -0.82 5.32 -7.27
CA ILE A 13 0.36 4.75 -7.93
C ILE A 13 1.59 5.35 -7.27
N GLY A 14 2.55 4.50 -6.91
CA GLY A 14 3.81 4.92 -6.34
C GLY A 14 4.98 4.12 -6.87
N PHE A 15 6.18 4.62 -6.58
CA PHE A 15 7.44 4.00 -6.95
C PHE A 15 8.33 3.90 -5.72
N LEU A 16 8.95 2.75 -5.55
CA LEU A 16 9.96 2.46 -4.54
C LEU A 16 11.30 2.37 -5.25
N ASP A 17 12.28 3.15 -4.80
CA ASP A 17 13.65 3.13 -5.32
C ASP A 17 14.58 2.52 -4.27
N PHE A 18 15.23 1.42 -4.64
CA PHE A 18 16.15 0.66 -3.80
C PHE A 18 17.62 0.84 -4.23
N ASN A 19 17.93 1.72 -5.20
CA ASN A 19 19.31 1.87 -5.70
C ASN A 19 20.30 2.31 -4.61
N GLU A 20 19.86 3.13 -3.66
CA GLU A 20 20.67 3.62 -2.54
C GLU A 20 20.43 2.83 -1.23
N ALA A 21 19.68 1.73 -1.31
CA ALA A 21 19.38 0.90 -0.14
C ALA A 21 20.64 0.15 0.32
N GLN A 22 21.05 0.39 1.57
CA GLN A 22 22.18 -0.31 2.19
C GLN A 22 21.84 -1.76 2.56
N VAL A 23 20.55 -2.02 2.82
CA VAL A 23 20.03 -3.33 3.22
C VAL A 23 19.02 -3.81 2.18
N PRO A 24 19.15 -5.03 1.63
CA PRO A 24 18.21 -5.56 0.65
C PRO A 24 16.80 -5.69 1.22
N CYS A 25 15.82 -5.12 0.53
CA CYS A 25 14.41 -5.35 0.81
C CYS A 25 13.96 -6.63 0.12
N VAL A 26 13.44 -7.58 0.90
CA VAL A 26 12.94 -8.88 0.42
C VAL A 26 11.52 -8.74 -0.11
N GLU A 27 10.73 -7.95 0.60
CA GLU A 27 9.31 -7.79 0.40
C GLU A 27 8.88 -6.45 0.96
N PHE A 28 7.92 -5.82 0.30
CA PHE A 28 7.21 -4.67 0.83
C PHE A 28 5.71 -4.92 0.82
N LYS A 29 5.03 -4.19 1.70
CA LYS A 29 3.59 -4.19 1.83
C LYS A 29 3.10 -2.75 1.90
N VAL A 30 2.01 -2.45 1.22
CA VAL A 30 1.34 -1.14 1.25
C VAL A 30 -0.11 -1.36 1.62
N THR A 31 -0.56 -0.76 2.70
CA THR A 31 -1.93 -0.91 3.21
C THR A 31 -2.58 0.45 3.36
N LEU A 32 -3.81 0.60 2.85
CA LEU A 32 -4.63 1.80 3.09
C LEU A 32 -5.31 1.66 4.46
N HIS A 33 -4.93 2.53 5.40
CA HIS A 33 -5.48 2.59 6.74
C HIS A 33 -6.38 3.81 6.91
N SER A 34 -7.52 3.61 7.57
CA SER A 34 -8.28 4.70 8.17
C SER A 34 -7.94 4.80 9.65
N GLU A 35 -7.87 6.01 10.17
CA GLU A 35 -7.63 6.31 11.56
C GLU A 35 -8.78 7.19 12.07
N GLU A 36 -9.60 6.63 12.97
CA GLU A 36 -10.67 7.32 13.65
C GLU A 36 -10.16 7.87 14.97
N ILE A 37 -10.21 9.19 15.14
CA ILE A 37 -9.69 9.88 16.32
C ILE A 37 -10.84 10.59 17.03
N ILE A 38 -11.09 10.23 18.30
CA ILE A 38 -12.15 10.82 19.13
C ILE A 38 -11.57 11.99 19.94
N SER A 39 -12.29 13.11 20.00
CA SER A 39 -11.89 14.25 20.84
C SER A 39 -11.89 13.88 22.32
N GLU A 40 -10.91 14.38 23.07
CA GLU A 40 -10.72 14.09 24.49
C GLU A 40 -11.96 14.45 25.33
N GLU A 41 -12.61 15.58 25.01
CA GLU A 41 -13.80 16.07 25.69
C GLU A 41 -15.02 15.16 25.49
N CYS A 42 -15.03 14.41 24.39
CA CYS A 42 -16.12 13.49 24.01
C CYS A 42 -15.89 12.06 24.52
N ARG A 43 -14.80 11.83 25.26
CA ARG A 43 -14.42 10.50 25.73
C ARG A 43 -15.37 10.01 26.83
N LYS A 44 -15.97 8.84 26.61
CA LYS A 44 -16.93 8.25 27.58
C LYS A 44 -16.24 7.66 28.81
N LYS A 45 -14.99 7.19 28.68
CA LYS A 45 -14.22 6.56 29.76
C LYS A 45 -12.73 6.90 29.65
N SER A 46 -12.07 7.12 30.77
CA SER A 46 -10.62 7.45 30.80
C SER A 46 -9.71 6.37 30.18
N THR A 47 -10.20 5.13 30.09
CA THR A 47 -9.48 3.99 29.51
C THR A 47 -9.76 3.77 28.03
N GLN A 48 -10.64 4.56 27.41
CA GLN A 48 -10.97 4.42 25.99
C GLN A 48 -9.81 4.92 25.12
N HIS A 49 -9.44 4.14 24.10
CA HIS A 49 -8.44 4.54 23.11
C HIS A 49 -8.92 5.77 22.33
N LEU A 50 -8.02 6.73 22.13
CA LEU A 50 -8.26 7.97 21.40
C LEU A 50 -8.29 7.76 19.89
N SER A 51 -7.63 6.71 19.41
CA SER A 51 -7.49 6.39 18.00
C SER A 51 -7.80 4.92 17.74
N SER A 52 -8.56 4.63 16.69
CA SER A 52 -8.80 3.28 16.15
C SER A 52 -8.33 3.23 14.70
N VAL A 53 -7.54 2.21 14.36
CA VAL A 53 -6.98 2.04 13.01
C VAL A 53 -7.63 0.83 12.34
N HIS A 54 -8.09 1.01 11.11
CA HIS A 54 -8.70 -0.05 10.30
C HIS A 54 -8.02 -0.16 8.93
N SER A 55 -7.73 -1.39 8.50
CA SER A 55 -7.13 -1.70 7.19
C SER A 55 -8.22 -1.97 6.15
N HIS A 56 -8.09 -1.38 4.97
CA HIS A 56 -9.11 -1.47 3.90
C HIS A 56 -8.63 -2.24 2.68
N VAL A 57 -7.43 -1.92 2.19
CA VAL A 57 -6.83 -2.57 1.01
C VAL A 57 -5.37 -2.79 1.29
N GLU A 58 -4.86 -3.95 0.90
CA GLU A 58 -3.47 -4.35 1.07
C GLU A 58 -2.90 -4.82 -0.27
N LEU A 59 -1.69 -4.37 -0.57
CA LEU A 59 -0.85 -4.87 -1.63
C LEU A 59 0.45 -5.39 -1.03
N LYS A 60 0.92 -6.53 -1.51
CA LYS A 60 2.11 -7.22 -1.02
C LYS A 60 2.93 -7.74 -2.18
N GLU A 61 4.20 -7.39 -2.25
CA GLU A 61 5.09 -7.79 -3.34
C GLU A 61 6.50 -8.15 -2.86
N HIS A 62 7.09 -9.14 -3.52
CA HIS A 62 8.48 -9.53 -3.30
C HIS A 62 9.40 -8.71 -4.20
N CYS A 63 10.42 -8.09 -3.62
CA CYS A 63 11.29 -7.15 -4.32
C CYS A 63 12.78 -7.44 -4.13
N LEU A 64 13.13 -8.67 -3.74
CA LEU A 64 14.53 -9.06 -3.56
C LEU A 64 15.34 -8.84 -4.85
N PHE A 65 16.45 -8.11 -4.73
CA PHE A 65 17.34 -7.70 -5.83
C PHE A 65 16.75 -6.72 -6.85
N LEU A 66 15.51 -6.29 -6.68
CA LEU A 66 14.98 -5.21 -7.50
C LEU A 66 15.63 -3.89 -7.10
N LYS A 67 15.99 -3.11 -8.11
CA LYS A 67 16.47 -1.74 -7.91
C LYS A 67 15.33 -0.75 -7.77
N LYS A 68 14.17 -1.07 -8.36
CA LYS A 68 12.96 -0.26 -8.33
C LYS A 68 11.76 -1.20 -8.38
N SER A 69 10.67 -0.80 -7.75
CA SER A 69 9.35 -1.43 -7.89
C SER A 69 8.30 -0.35 -7.97
N ASP A 70 7.35 -0.46 -8.88
CA ASP A 70 6.12 0.31 -8.81
C ASP A 70 5.07 -0.42 -7.99
N PHE A 71 4.05 0.31 -7.54
CA PHE A 71 2.91 -0.28 -6.88
C PHE A 71 1.63 0.48 -7.22
N SER A 72 0.51 -0.21 -7.11
CA SER A 72 -0.80 0.32 -7.43
C SER A 72 -1.85 -0.16 -6.43
N LEU A 73 -2.45 0.76 -5.68
CA LEU A 73 -3.50 0.48 -4.72
C LEU A 73 -4.80 1.19 -5.13
N GLN A 74 -5.88 0.43 -5.27
CA GLN A 74 -7.20 0.96 -5.63
C GLN A 74 -7.92 1.45 -4.38
N VAL A 75 -8.32 2.72 -4.35
CA VAL A 75 -9.14 3.27 -3.26
C VAL A 75 -10.56 2.73 -3.41
N PRO A 76 -11.09 1.93 -2.47
CA PRO A 76 -12.43 1.37 -2.61
C PRO A 76 -13.49 2.47 -2.66
N VAL A 77 -14.56 2.24 -3.43
CA VAL A 77 -15.64 3.23 -3.60
C VAL A 77 -16.58 3.34 -2.40
N ASN A 78 -16.55 2.34 -1.51
CA ASN A 78 -17.48 2.19 -0.38
C ASN A 78 -16.92 2.72 0.95
N ILE A 79 -15.83 3.47 0.94
CA ILE A 79 -15.23 4.05 2.15
C ILE A 79 -15.69 5.49 2.38
N THR A 80 -15.46 6.00 3.59
CA THR A 80 -15.79 7.39 3.96
C THR A 80 -14.62 8.33 3.63
N PRO A 81 -14.87 9.51 3.02
CA PRO A 81 -13.83 10.52 2.78
C PRO A 81 -13.16 10.99 4.08
N THR A 82 -12.03 11.68 3.95
CA THR A 82 -11.44 12.41 5.08
C THR A 82 -12.42 13.47 5.59
N PHE A 83 -12.67 13.48 6.90
CA PHE A 83 -13.45 14.54 7.54
C PHE A 83 -12.95 14.83 8.94
N VAL A 84 -13.27 16.02 9.43
CA VAL A 84 -12.94 16.49 10.78
C VAL A 84 -14.20 17.12 11.37
N SER A 85 -14.49 16.81 12.62
CA SER A 85 -15.55 17.42 13.42
C SER A 85 -15.06 17.63 14.85
N ASP A 86 -15.84 18.34 15.66
CA ASP A 86 -15.53 18.60 17.08
C ASP A 86 -15.51 17.33 17.94
N ILE A 87 -16.10 16.23 17.46
CA ILE A 87 -16.27 14.99 18.21
C ILE A 87 -15.31 13.91 17.70
N VAL A 88 -15.19 13.78 16.38
CA VAL A 88 -14.39 12.73 15.74
C VAL A 88 -13.76 13.22 14.45
N SER A 89 -12.56 12.73 14.16
CA SER A 89 -11.86 12.93 12.91
C SER A 89 -11.57 11.59 12.24
N LEU A 90 -11.81 11.50 10.94
CA LEU A 90 -11.42 10.35 10.13
C LEU A 90 -10.26 10.74 9.21
N ARG A 91 -9.10 10.17 9.46
CA ARG A 91 -7.87 10.40 8.70
C ARG A 91 -7.50 9.15 7.91
N TRP A 92 -6.73 9.35 6.85
CA TRP A 92 -6.27 8.26 5.99
C TRP A 92 -4.75 8.27 5.88
N LYS A 93 -4.16 7.09 5.80
CA LYS A 93 -2.72 6.92 5.61
C LYS A 93 -2.43 5.67 4.79
N LEU A 94 -1.34 5.73 4.02
CA LEU A 94 -0.70 4.53 3.47
C LEU A 94 0.31 4.04 4.51
N HIS A 95 0.09 2.84 5.00
CA HIS A 95 1.00 2.13 5.88
C HIS A 95 1.91 1.24 5.03
N PHE A 96 3.19 1.54 5.04
CA PHE A 96 4.22 0.77 4.37
C PHE A 96 4.91 -0.13 5.39
N GLU A 97 5.13 -1.38 5.04
CA GLU A 97 5.98 -2.30 5.78
C GLU A 97 7.04 -2.85 4.82
N PHE A 98 8.31 -2.83 5.22
CA PHE A 98 9.42 -3.35 4.44
C PHE A 98 10.12 -4.44 5.24
N ALA A 99 10.18 -5.66 4.69
CA ALA A 99 10.95 -6.75 5.23
C ALA A 99 12.40 -6.66 4.69
N LEU A 100 13.31 -6.19 5.53
CA LEU A 100 14.72 -6.00 5.22
C LEU A 100 15.54 -7.23 5.63
N SER A 101 16.44 -7.70 4.78
CA SER A 101 17.29 -8.84 5.12
C SER A 101 18.37 -8.47 6.14
N LYS A 102 18.44 -9.20 7.26
CA LYS A 102 19.47 -8.98 8.30
C LYS A 102 20.86 -9.43 7.88
N ILE A 103 20.97 -10.26 6.83
CA ILE A 103 22.23 -10.80 6.33
C ILE A 103 22.54 -10.10 5.01
N GLY A 104 23.72 -9.51 4.89
CA GLY A 104 24.22 -9.02 3.62
C GLY A 104 24.23 -10.17 2.60
N ILE A 105 23.27 -10.16 1.67
CA ILE A 105 23.05 -11.22 0.67
C ILE A 105 24.25 -11.40 -0.27
N GLN A 106 25.25 -10.52 -0.17
CA GLN A 106 26.56 -10.62 -0.81
C GLN A 106 27.38 -11.88 -0.44
N LYS A 107 26.99 -12.63 0.61
CA LYS A 107 27.61 -13.92 0.94
C LYS A 107 26.87 -15.14 0.38
N ILE A 108 25.91 -14.99 -0.54
CA ILE A 108 25.40 -16.14 -1.30
C ILE A 108 26.46 -16.53 -2.37
N GLN A 109 27.52 -17.17 -1.86
CA GLN A 109 28.50 -18.05 -2.49
C GLN A 109 28.83 -17.80 -3.98
N ARG A 110 29.76 -16.86 -4.26
CA ARG A 110 30.77 -17.14 -5.29
C ARG A 110 31.84 -17.98 -4.61
N SER A 111 31.68 -19.30 -4.61
CA SER A 111 32.81 -20.17 -4.28
C SER A 111 33.89 -19.93 -5.34
N ASN A 112 35.10 -19.62 -4.91
CA ASN A 112 36.27 -19.50 -5.78
C ASN A 112 36.73 -20.84 -6.37
N ASP A 113 35.91 -21.90 -6.30
CA ASP A 113 36.24 -23.19 -6.90
C ASP A 113 35.93 -23.16 -8.38
N SER A 114 37.00 -23.04 -9.16
CA SER A 114 37.06 -23.25 -10.59
C SER A 114 36.85 -24.73 -10.92
N ALA A 115 35.62 -25.20 -10.82
CA ALA A 115 35.05 -26.32 -11.58
C ALA A 115 33.61 -26.58 -11.10
N ILE A 116 32.71 -26.81 -12.06
CA ILE A 116 31.30 -27.19 -11.90
C ILE A 116 30.36 -26.01 -11.64
N SER A 117 29.36 -25.87 -12.52
CA SER A 117 28.25 -24.92 -12.41
C SER A 117 27.60 -25.00 -11.03
N VAL A 118 27.92 -24.06 -10.15
CA VAL A 118 27.28 -23.94 -8.83
C VAL A 118 25.83 -23.52 -9.06
N SER A 119 24.91 -24.47 -8.90
CA SER A 119 23.48 -24.17 -8.90
C SER A 119 23.17 -23.32 -7.66
N TRP A 120 22.76 -22.06 -7.87
CA TRP A 120 22.27 -21.22 -6.80
C TRP A 120 21.11 -21.92 -6.09
N ARG A 121 21.19 -22.07 -4.76
CA ARG A 121 20.09 -22.59 -3.94
C ARG A 121 19.64 -21.50 -2.96
N PRO A 122 18.33 -21.22 -2.86
CA PRO A 122 17.83 -20.29 -1.86
C PRO A 122 18.10 -20.83 -0.45
N PRO A 123 18.39 -19.95 0.53
CA PRO A 123 18.50 -20.36 1.93
C PRO A 123 17.15 -20.88 2.44
N ASN A 124 17.18 -21.87 3.32
CA ASN A 124 15.96 -22.47 3.91
C ASN A 124 15.17 -21.49 4.79
N SER A 125 15.84 -20.46 5.32
CA SER A 125 15.22 -19.35 6.03
C SER A 125 16.05 -18.08 5.82
N LEU A 126 15.36 -16.94 5.66
CA LEU A 126 15.98 -15.63 5.51
C LEU A 126 15.55 -14.76 6.69
N PRO A 127 16.44 -14.43 7.64
CA PRO A 127 16.08 -13.55 8.75
C PRO A 127 15.81 -12.15 8.22
N VAL A 128 14.61 -11.65 8.51
CA VAL A 128 14.18 -10.30 8.12
C VAL A 128 13.88 -9.44 9.34
N GLU A 129 14.06 -8.14 9.17
CA GLU A 129 13.60 -7.09 10.07
C GLU A 129 12.51 -6.30 9.37
N ILE A 130 11.38 -6.06 10.04
CA ILE A 130 10.31 -5.27 9.46
C ILE A 130 10.47 -3.83 9.95
N ILE A 131 10.61 -2.91 9.01
CA ILE A 131 10.46 -1.48 9.27
C ILE A 131 9.11 -1.03 8.73
N SER A 132 8.47 -0.07 9.41
CA SER A 132 7.20 0.49 8.96
C SER A 132 7.26 2.00 8.82
N TRP A 133 6.47 2.52 7.90
CA TRP A 133 6.38 3.95 7.62
C TRP A 133 4.95 4.33 7.25
N ASP A 134 4.46 5.44 7.78
CA ASP A 134 3.13 5.96 7.49
C ASP A 134 3.23 7.22 6.62
N LEU A 135 2.50 7.23 5.50
CA LEU A 135 2.29 8.41 4.67
C LEU A 135 0.85 8.90 4.83
N PRO A 136 0.61 10.05 5.49
CA PRO A 136 -0.71 10.64 5.56
C PRO A 136 -1.22 11.03 4.16
N ILE A 137 -2.49 10.71 3.89
CA ILE A 137 -3.18 11.11 2.66
C ILE A 137 -4.55 11.72 3.00
N VAL A 138 -5.10 12.47 2.06
CA VAL A 138 -6.44 13.05 2.12
C VAL A 138 -7.29 12.41 1.03
N LEU A 139 -8.41 11.81 1.43
CA LEU A 139 -9.40 11.26 0.53
C LEU A 139 -10.57 12.23 0.40
N HIS A 140 -10.83 12.65 -0.82
CA HIS A 140 -11.95 13.50 -1.18
C HIS A 140 -13.14 12.65 -1.64
N PRO A 141 -14.38 13.13 -1.44
CA PRO A 141 -15.54 12.48 -2.01
C PRO A 141 -15.41 12.28 -3.52
N PHE A 142 -16.03 11.22 -4.03
CA PHE A 142 -16.20 11.03 -5.46
C PHE A 142 -17.22 12.06 -6.00
N ASP A 143 -17.00 12.54 -7.23
CA ASP A 143 -17.95 13.46 -7.86
C ASP A 143 -19.16 12.67 -8.38
N PRO A 144 -20.38 12.92 -7.87
CA PRO A 144 -21.57 12.18 -8.27
C PRO A 144 -21.90 12.34 -9.76
N PHE A 145 -21.49 13.43 -10.42
CA PHE A 145 -21.72 13.61 -11.86
C PHE A 145 -20.81 12.70 -12.71
N VAL A 146 -19.60 12.42 -12.24
CA VAL A 146 -18.70 11.46 -12.90
C VAL A 146 -19.21 10.02 -12.71
N ALA A 147 -19.93 9.75 -11.61
CA ALA A 147 -20.58 8.46 -11.35
C ALA A 147 -21.67 8.14 -12.37
N SER A 148 -22.55 9.11 -12.66
CA SER A 148 -23.64 8.91 -13.63
C SER A 148 -23.12 8.57 -15.02
N ASP A 149 -22.00 9.17 -15.44
CA ASP A 149 -21.42 8.93 -16.76
C ASP A 149 -20.82 7.52 -16.87
N LEU A 150 -20.12 7.04 -15.83
CA LEU A 150 -19.59 5.65 -15.78
C LEU A 150 -20.69 4.58 -15.71
N MET A 151 -21.79 4.89 -15.04
CA MET A 151 -22.96 3.99 -14.96
C MET A 151 -23.78 4.00 -16.26
N HIS A 152 -23.75 5.09 -17.03
CA HIS A 152 -24.33 5.12 -18.37
C HIS A 152 -23.45 4.44 -19.41
N SER A 153 -22.12 4.55 -19.32
CA SER A 153 -21.20 3.87 -20.27
C SER A 153 -21.21 2.35 -20.13
N SER A 154 -21.32 1.82 -18.90
CA SER A 154 -21.42 0.37 -18.67
C SER A 154 -22.74 -0.24 -19.16
N ASN A 155 -23.77 0.58 -19.37
CA ASN A 155 -25.04 0.16 -19.98
C ASN A 155 -25.04 0.20 -21.53
N GLN A 156 -24.01 0.74 -22.18
CA GLN A 156 -23.94 0.83 -23.64
C GLN A 156 -23.13 -0.29 -24.32
N GLU A 157 -22.31 -1.06 -23.59
CA GLU A 157 -21.53 -2.17 -24.19
C GLU A 157 -22.34 -3.48 -24.41
N SER A 158 -23.63 -3.50 -24.07
CA SER A 158 -24.48 -4.70 -24.19
C SER A 158 -25.15 -4.88 -25.56
N ASN A 159 -24.90 -4.00 -26.54
CA ASN A 159 -25.60 -4.06 -27.84
C ASN A 159 -24.74 -4.67 -28.97
N ILE A 160 -24.87 -5.99 -29.10
CA ILE A 160 -25.02 -6.75 -30.36
C ILE A 160 -23.86 -6.67 -31.36
N LEU A 161 -23.02 -7.72 -31.36
CA LEU A 161 -22.50 -8.29 -32.61
C LEU A 161 -23.39 -9.50 -32.99
N LYS A 162 -24.42 -9.25 -33.81
CA LYS A 162 -25.07 -10.31 -34.58
C LYS A 162 -24.23 -10.51 -35.84
N LEU A 163 -23.54 -11.64 -35.91
CA LEU A 163 -22.90 -12.13 -37.11
C LEU A 163 -23.99 -12.53 -38.12
N ASN A 164 -23.91 -11.94 -39.33
CA ASN A 164 -24.52 -12.49 -40.55
C ASN A 164 -23.58 -13.53 -41.15
#